data_AF-A0A9X2FAF1-F1
#
_entry.id   AF-A0A9X2FAF1-F1
#
_cell.length_a   1.000
_cell.length_b   1.000
_cell.length_c   1.000
_cell.angle_alpha   90.00
_cell.angle_beta   90.00
_cell.angle_gamma   90.00
#
_symmetry.space_group_name_H-M   'P 1'
#
loop_
_entity.id
_entity.type
_entity.pdbx_description
1 polymer ?
#
loop_
_entity_poly.entity_id
_entity_poly.type
_entity_poly.pdbx_seq_one_letter_code
_entity_poly.pdbx_strand_id
1 'polypeptide(L)'
;MMRQHFGQRAYTQLALVGTTCLLAVFFAANATASIQTGDIVGLDNAPGSPGGIFYLDDESGNKVTDTFCVQLEEFVNFNSDYKVADAYATTTLGSGSRSLTSFAAWLYDRYLNGVEGSGPALSNFDFSNAYGQSDYSAASFQANELQLAIWEAMGYTPAEIGGVNGGWYDTYDGKVAGWETEFNNDVTNGVWSGTGDVYVLNLLSKDGNGEYSIDAQDQLIRHPSMQAVPEAGSVLVWLSVAGGCIALAFQTSRKS
;
A
#
# COMPACT_ATOMS: atom_id res chain seq x y z
N MET A 1 -78.88 -8.19 44.59
CA MET A 1 -78.65 -9.61 44.93
C MET A 1 -78.56 -10.41 43.64
N MET A 2 -77.36 -10.63 43.09
CA MET A 2 -77.00 -11.78 42.24
C MET A 2 -75.54 -11.64 41.79
N ARG A 3 -74.76 -12.70 42.04
CA ARG A 3 -73.35 -12.89 41.69
C ARG A 3 -73.17 -13.05 40.18
N GLN A 4 -72.07 -12.56 39.63
CA GLN A 4 -71.43 -13.20 38.47
C GLN A 4 -69.91 -13.26 38.64
N HIS A 5 -69.41 -14.50 38.59
CA HIS A 5 -68.02 -14.89 38.43
C HIS A 5 -67.56 -14.60 36.99
N PHE A 6 -66.34 -14.10 36.81
CA PHE A 6 -65.59 -14.34 35.57
C PHE A 6 -64.11 -14.55 35.90
N GLY A 7 -63.61 -15.71 35.47
CA GLY A 7 -62.29 -16.23 35.80
C GLY A 7 -61.16 -15.52 35.06
N GLN A 8 -60.07 -15.28 35.79
CA GLN A 8 -58.79 -14.90 35.21
C GLN A 8 -58.09 -16.15 34.65
N ARG A 9 -57.92 -16.22 33.33
CA ARG A 9 -56.98 -17.16 32.71
C ARG A 9 -55.62 -16.46 32.63
N ALA A 10 -54.66 -16.98 33.39
CA ALA A 10 -53.26 -16.62 33.29
C ALA A 10 -52.73 -17.16 31.95
N TYR A 11 -52.34 -16.26 31.05
CA TYR A 11 -51.57 -16.60 29.85
C TYR A 11 -50.10 -16.41 30.16
N THR A 12 -49.42 -17.52 30.44
CA THR A 12 -47.96 -17.58 30.57
C THR A 12 -47.35 -17.33 29.19
N GLN A 13 -46.81 -16.13 28.96
CA GLN A 13 -46.06 -15.85 27.75
C GLN A 13 -44.71 -16.56 27.82
N LEU A 14 -44.59 -17.64 27.05
CA LEU A 14 -43.32 -18.33 26.81
C LEU A 14 -42.49 -17.43 25.88
N ALA A 15 -41.59 -16.63 26.46
CA ALA A 15 -40.64 -15.83 25.71
C ALA A 15 -39.67 -16.76 24.98
N LEU A 16 -39.83 -16.89 23.67
CA LEU A 16 -38.92 -17.61 22.79
C LEU A 16 -37.62 -16.79 22.71
N VAL A 17 -36.62 -17.15 23.51
CA VAL A 17 -35.26 -16.60 23.39
C VAL A 17 -34.66 -17.19 22.11
N GLY A 18 -34.86 -16.49 20.99
CA GLY A 18 -34.25 -16.83 19.71
C GLY A 18 -32.74 -16.62 19.79
N THR A 19 -31.99 -17.72 19.93
CA THR A 19 -30.53 -17.72 19.81
C THR A 19 -30.17 -17.49 18.34
N THR A 20 -29.93 -16.23 17.97
CA THR A 20 -29.35 -15.89 16.68
C THR A 20 -27.91 -16.40 16.67
N CYS A 21 -27.66 -17.57 16.08
CA CYS A 21 -26.31 -18.00 15.73
C CYS A 21 -25.76 -17.01 14.70
N LEU A 22 -24.94 -16.07 15.17
CA LEU A 22 -24.04 -15.29 14.33
C LEU A 22 -23.09 -16.28 13.66
N LEU A 23 -23.43 -16.68 12.43
CA LEU A 23 -22.49 -17.32 11.53
C LEU A 23 -21.33 -16.33 11.35
N ALA A 24 -20.18 -16.62 11.95
CA ALA A 24 -18.95 -15.92 11.64
C ALA A 24 -18.63 -16.21 10.16
N VAL A 25 -19.00 -15.27 9.29
CA VAL A 25 -18.54 -15.27 7.90
C VAL A 25 -17.05 -15.02 7.97
N PHE A 26 -16.26 -16.08 7.80
CA PHE A 26 -14.84 -15.97 7.55
C PHE A 26 -14.69 -15.29 6.20
N PHE A 27 -14.59 -13.96 6.20
CA PHE A 27 -14.06 -13.26 5.05
C PHE A 27 -12.63 -13.77 4.89
N ALA A 28 -12.34 -14.37 3.73
CA ALA A 28 -10.96 -14.63 3.36
C ALA A 28 -10.24 -13.29 3.43
N ALA A 29 -9.31 -13.15 4.39
CA ALA A 29 -8.39 -12.05 4.35
C ALA A 29 -7.63 -12.21 3.04
N ASN A 30 -7.87 -11.32 2.08
CA ASN A 30 -7.02 -11.20 0.92
C ASN A 30 -5.67 -10.73 1.47
N ALA A 31 -4.76 -11.68 1.70
CA ALA A 31 -3.40 -11.34 2.05
C ALA A 31 -2.81 -10.64 0.83
N THR A 32 -2.52 -9.35 0.96
CA THR A 32 -1.72 -8.63 -0.02
C THR A 32 -0.35 -9.31 -0.05
N ALA A 33 0.11 -9.72 -1.23
CA ALA A 33 1.44 -10.31 -1.37
C ALA A 33 2.49 -9.31 -0.84
N SER A 34 3.21 -9.70 0.20
CA SER A 34 4.30 -8.90 0.75
C SER A 34 5.57 -9.21 -0.03
N ILE A 35 6.25 -8.19 -0.54
CA ILE A 35 7.60 -8.33 -1.09
C ILE A 35 8.60 -8.50 0.05
N GLN A 36 9.48 -9.49 -0.08
CA GLN A 36 10.52 -9.82 0.89
C GLN A 36 11.89 -9.87 0.21
N THR A 37 12.95 -9.70 1.02
CA THR A 37 14.32 -9.91 0.55
C THR A 37 14.48 -11.31 -0.01
N GLY A 38 14.99 -11.39 -1.25
CA GLY A 38 15.19 -12.64 -1.98
C GLY A 38 14.11 -12.96 -3.00
N ASP A 39 12.95 -12.29 -2.95
CA ASP A 39 11.87 -12.49 -3.92
C ASP A 39 12.30 -12.07 -5.33
N ILE A 40 11.70 -12.72 -6.33
CA ILE A 40 11.80 -12.31 -7.73
C ILE A 40 10.58 -11.45 -8.06
N VAL A 41 10.84 -10.29 -8.65
CA VAL A 41 9.81 -9.29 -8.99
C VAL A 41 9.96 -8.87 -10.45
N GLY A 42 8.83 -8.57 -11.08
CA GLY A 42 8.75 -7.93 -12.38
C GLY A 42 8.56 -6.42 -12.25
N LEU A 43 8.95 -5.68 -13.27
CA LEU A 43 8.57 -4.28 -13.44
C LEU A 43 7.82 -4.16 -14.76
N ASP A 44 6.62 -3.58 -14.75
CA ASP A 44 5.83 -3.32 -15.97
C ASP A 44 5.56 -1.82 -16.14
N ASN A 45 5.61 -1.37 -17.39
CA ASN A 45 5.57 0.03 -17.76
C ASN A 45 4.15 0.61 -17.63
N ALA A 46 4.02 1.68 -16.85
CA ALA A 46 2.80 2.47 -16.75
C ALA A 46 2.94 3.83 -17.49
N PRO A 47 1.93 4.71 -17.49
CA PRO A 47 2.05 6.01 -18.14
C PRO A 47 3.19 6.85 -17.52
N GLY A 48 4.30 7.04 -18.25
CA GLY A 48 5.35 7.97 -17.81
C GLY A 48 6.81 7.73 -18.27
N SER A 49 7.10 7.08 -19.39
CA SER A 49 8.52 6.94 -19.83
C SER A 49 9.15 8.28 -20.27
N PRO A 50 10.43 8.59 -19.96
CA PRO A 50 11.45 7.79 -19.26
C PRO A 50 11.57 8.08 -17.74
N GLY A 51 10.56 8.68 -17.12
CA GLY A 51 10.49 8.85 -15.66
C GLY A 51 9.05 9.14 -15.25
N GLY A 52 8.47 8.32 -14.38
CA GLY A 52 7.05 8.35 -14.04
C GLY A 52 6.65 7.12 -13.23
N ILE A 53 5.35 6.83 -13.18
CA ILE A 53 4.84 5.66 -12.46
C ILE A 53 5.14 4.40 -13.28
N PHE A 54 5.42 3.30 -12.59
CA PHE A 54 5.38 1.95 -13.13
C PHE A 54 4.97 0.98 -12.03
N TYR A 55 4.74 -0.28 -12.38
CA TYR A 55 4.20 -1.28 -11.44
C TYR A 55 5.28 -2.29 -11.06
N LEU A 56 5.24 -2.68 -9.79
CA LEU A 56 5.98 -3.82 -9.27
C LEU A 56 5.04 -5.03 -9.27
N ASP A 57 5.45 -6.09 -9.95
CA ASP A 57 4.72 -7.36 -10.02
C ASP A 57 5.45 -8.43 -9.20
N ASP A 58 4.69 -9.35 -8.61
CA ASP A 58 5.25 -10.55 -7.98
C ASP A 58 5.75 -11.56 -9.03
N GLU A 59 6.39 -12.66 -8.61
CA GLU A 59 6.88 -13.73 -9.50
C GLU A 59 5.75 -14.37 -10.34
N SER A 60 4.49 -14.23 -9.91
CA SER A 60 3.32 -14.72 -10.64
C SER A 60 2.76 -13.71 -11.65
N GLY A 61 3.36 -12.53 -11.78
CA GLY A 61 2.90 -11.44 -12.65
C GLY A 61 1.68 -10.71 -12.10
N ASN A 62 1.37 -10.83 -10.80
CA ASN A 62 0.33 -10.03 -10.19
C ASN A 62 0.90 -8.71 -9.72
N LYS A 63 0.21 -7.62 -10.05
CA LYS A 63 0.53 -6.30 -9.54
C LYS A 63 0.49 -6.26 -8.01
N VAL A 64 1.60 -5.81 -7.43
CA VAL A 64 1.75 -5.57 -5.99
C VAL A 64 1.51 -4.10 -5.66
N THR A 65 2.24 -3.19 -6.29
CA THR A 65 2.13 -1.74 -6.03
C THR A 65 2.60 -0.91 -7.21
N ASP A 66 2.20 0.36 -7.23
CA ASP A 66 2.87 1.37 -8.04
C ASP A 66 4.18 1.80 -7.38
N THR A 67 5.19 2.13 -8.17
CA THR A 67 6.51 2.56 -7.71
C THR A 67 7.08 3.68 -8.58
N PHE A 68 8.16 4.29 -8.09
CA PHE A 68 8.95 5.33 -8.74
C PHE A 68 10.44 5.01 -8.59
N CYS A 69 11.22 5.42 -9.59
CA CYS A 69 12.67 5.35 -9.53
C CYS A 69 13.22 6.32 -8.48
N VAL A 70 14.22 5.91 -7.73
CA VAL A 70 14.92 6.80 -6.78
C VAL A 70 16.25 7.34 -7.31
N GLN A 71 16.78 6.76 -8.38
CA GLN A 71 18.03 7.19 -9.04
C GLN A 71 17.77 7.77 -10.43
N LEU A 72 18.61 8.71 -10.88
CA LEU A 72 18.48 9.37 -12.19
C LEU A 72 19.11 8.60 -13.36
N GLU A 73 20.25 7.95 -13.14
CA GLU A 73 21.10 7.42 -14.22
C GLU A 73 20.95 5.90 -14.42
N GLU A 74 20.17 5.26 -13.57
CA GLU A 74 19.85 3.85 -13.72
C GLU A 74 18.60 3.73 -14.60
N PHE A 75 18.52 2.64 -15.36
CA PHE A 75 17.41 2.39 -16.28
C PHE A 75 16.74 1.07 -15.92
N VAL A 76 15.42 1.11 -15.79
CA VAL A 76 14.60 -0.09 -15.69
C VAL A 76 14.50 -0.77 -17.06
N ASN A 77 14.68 -2.09 -17.07
CA ASN A 77 14.35 -2.95 -18.19
C ASN A 77 13.08 -3.74 -17.86
N PHE A 78 11.94 -3.29 -18.41
CA PHE A 78 10.63 -3.90 -18.18
C PHE A 78 10.45 -5.31 -18.78
N ASN A 79 11.48 -5.86 -19.46
CA ASN A 79 11.48 -7.24 -19.96
C ASN A 79 12.38 -8.16 -19.13
N SER A 80 12.80 -7.72 -17.95
CA SER A 80 13.68 -8.46 -17.06
C SER A 80 13.03 -8.65 -15.70
N ASP A 81 13.31 -9.80 -15.08
CA ASP A 81 13.03 -10.01 -13.67
C ASP A 81 14.18 -9.48 -12.82
N TYR A 82 13.83 -9.00 -11.63
CA TYR A 82 14.75 -8.49 -10.63
C TYR A 82 14.66 -9.33 -9.37
N LYS A 83 15.75 -9.40 -8.61
CA LYS A 83 15.74 -10.00 -7.27
C LYS A 83 15.81 -8.89 -6.24
N VAL A 84 14.99 -8.99 -5.20
CA VAL A 84 15.03 -8.07 -4.07
C VAL A 84 16.30 -8.32 -3.26
N ALA A 85 17.23 -7.37 -3.29
CA ALA A 85 18.50 -7.43 -2.56
C ALA A 85 18.30 -7.16 -1.08
N ASP A 86 17.53 -6.12 -0.79
CA ASP A 86 17.18 -5.68 0.54
C ASP A 86 15.83 -4.97 0.47
N ALA A 87 14.84 -5.53 1.16
CA ALA A 87 13.56 -4.87 1.35
C ALA A 87 13.67 -3.95 2.57
N TYR A 88 13.15 -2.73 2.42
CA TYR A 88 12.99 -1.78 3.52
C TYR A 88 14.29 -1.08 3.96
N ALA A 89 15.22 -0.83 3.02
CA ALA A 89 16.42 -0.06 3.30
C ALA A 89 16.04 1.36 3.73
N THR A 90 16.48 1.77 4.92
CA THR A 90 15.89 2.95 5.58
C THR A 90 16.35 4.28 5.01
N THR A 91 17.50 4.37 4.31
CA THR A 91 18.05 5.72 4.02
C THR A 91 19.14 5.83 2.95
N THR A 92 19.69 4.79 2.33
CA THR A 92 20.86 4.99 1.45
C THR A 92 20.66 4.32 0.10
N LEU A 93 20.68 5.15 -0.95
CA LEU A 93 20.56 4.75 -2.35
C LEU A 93 21.94 4.35 -2.88
N GLY A 94 22.16 3.07 -3.12
CA GLY A 94 23.39 2.53 -3.71
C GLY A 94 24.69 3.29 -3.34
N SER A 95 25.55 3.51 -4.34
CA SER A 95 26.83 4.23 -4.20
C SER A 95 26.69 5.76 -4.02
N GLY A 96 25.47 6.29 -3.90
CA GLY A 96 25.17 7.71 -3.80
C GLY A 96 25.10 8.22 -2.36
N SER A 97 25.43 9.50 -2.16
CA SER A 97 25.27 10.20 -0.88
C SER A 97 23.84 10.67 -0.61
N ARG A 98 22.84 10.12 -1.32
CA ARG A 98 21.43 10.53 -1.24
C ARG A 98 20.61 9.53 -0.46
N SER A 99 19.55 10.05 0.15
CA SER A 99 18.70 9.33 1.10
C SER A 99 17.25 9.64 0.86
N LEU A 100 16.37 8.67 1.15
CA LEU A 100 14.94 8.91 1.23
C LEU A 100 14.65 9.98 2.28
N THR A 101 14.08 11.11 1.85
CA THR A 101 13.70 12.20 2.74
C THR A 101 12.25 12.07 3.18
N SER A 102 11.90 12.76 4.27
CA SER A 102 10.53 12.77 4.80
C SER A 102 9.52 13.29 3.77
N PHE A 103 9.90 14.28 2.96
CA PHE A 103 9.02 14.86 1.94
C PHE A 103 8.83 13.92 0.74
N ALA A 104 9.90 13.29 0.24
CA ALA A 104 9.80 12.28 -0.82
C ALA A 104 8.92 11.09 -0.41
N ALA A 105 9.11 10.61 0.83
CA ALA A 105 8.27 9.57 1.42
C ALA A 105 6.80 10.00 1.52
N TRP A 106 6.53 11.22 1.97
CA TRP A 106 5.17 11.76 2.05
C TRP A 106 4.50 11.86 0.67
N LEU A 107 5.22 12.34 -0.35
CA LEU A 107 4.71 12.43 -1.72
C LEU A 107 4.23 11.07 -2.23
N TYR A 108 5.05 10.04 -2.02
CA TYR A 108 4.73 8.68 -2.42
C TYR A 108 3.57 8.08 -1.62
N ASP A 109 3.50 8.26 -0.30
CA ASP A 109 2.37 7.79 0.52
C ASP A 109 1.04 8.44 0.08
N ARG A 110 1.03 9.76 -0.12
CA ARG A 110 -0.16 10.50 -0.56
C ARG A 110 -0.59 10.11 -1.96
N TYR A 111 0.36 9.78 -2.84
CA TYR A 111 0.04 9.22 -4.15
C TYR A 111 -0.67 7.86 -4.01
N LEU A 112 -0.08 6.92 -3.26
CA LEU A 112 -0.67 5.59 -3.06
C LEU A 112 -2.05 5.65 -2.40
N ASN A 113 -2.23 6.52 -1.40
CA ASN A 113 -3.54 6.73 -0.78
C ASN A 113 -4.61 7.20 -1.77
N GLY A 114 -4.24 8.05 -2.73
CA GLY A 114 -5.14 8.50 -3.79
C GLY A 114 -5.49 7.40 -4.78
N VAL A 115 -4.50 6.58 -5.16
CA VAL A 115 -4.69 5.39 -5.99
C VAL A 115 -5.65 4.39 -5.33
N GLU A 116 -5.45 4.11 -4.04
CA GLU A 116 -6.20 3.10 -3.30
C GLU A 116 -7.54 3.60 -2.75
N GLY A 117 -7.74 4.92 -2.70
CA GLY A 117 -8.87 5.53 -2.01
C GLY A 117 -8.86 5.31 -0.50
N SER A 118 -7.68 5.13 0.10
CA SER A 118 -7.50 4.69 1.50
C SER A 118 -7.20 5.83 2.48
N GLY A 119 -7.04 7.07 2.02
CA GLY A 119 -6.69 8.19 2.90
C GLY A 119 -6.55 9.54 2.19
N PRO A 120 -5.84 10.51 2.81
CA PRO A 120 -5.51 11.78 2.18
C PRO A 120 -4.65 11.55 0.92
N ALA A 121 -5.06 12.15 -0.18
CA ALA A 121 -4.40 12.05 -1.48
C ALA A 121 -3.64 13.34 -1.82
N LEU A 122 -2.70 13.27 -2.76
CA LEU A 122 -2.08 14.47 -3.33
C LEU A 122 -3.13 15.38 -3.95
N SER A 123 -3.19 16.64 -3.54
CA SER A 123 -4.12 17.58 -4.16
C SER A 123 -3.74 17.86 -5.61
N ASN A 124 -4.76 18.13 -6.43
CA ASN A 124 -4.62 18.45 -7.86
C ASN A 124 -3.90 17.38 -8.70
N PHE A 125 -3.74 16.17 -8.16
CA PHE A 125 -3.31 15.00 -8.89
C PHE A 125 -4.54 14.27 -9.46
N ASP A 126 -4.48 13.92 -10.74
CA ASP A 126 -5.51 13.24 -11.52
C ASP A 126 -5.31 11.73 -11.40
N PHE A 127 -5.97 11.15 -10.42
CA PHE A 127 -6.01 9.70 -10.21
C PHE A 127 -6.93 8.97 -11.20
N SER A 128 -7.73 9.68 -12.00
CA SER A 128 -8.74 9.06 -12.88
C SER A 128 -8.14 8.37 -14.12
N ASN A 129 -6.90 8.70 -14.48
CA ASN A 129 -6.23 8.21 -15.69
C ASN A 129 -4.82 7.63 -15.45
N ALA A 130 -4.45 7.31 -14.21
CA ALA A 130 -3.13 6.75 -13.89
C ALA A 130 -2.90 5.34 -14.47
N TYR A 131 -3.96 4.66 -14.93
CA TYR A 131 -3.92 3.26 -15.37
C TYR A 131 -4.39 3.09 -16.82
N GLY A 132 -3.50 2.54 -17.67
CA GLY A 132 -3.93 1.84 -18.89
C GLY A 132 -4.10 2.65 -20.17
N GLN A 133 -3.59 3.88 -20.28
CA GLN A 133 -3.48 4.56 -21.57
C GLN A 133 -2.02 4.77 -21.98
N SER A 134 -1.67 4.15 -23.11
CA SER A 134 -0.53 4.54 -23.93
C SER A 134 -0.73 5.97 -24.42
N ASP A 135 0.28 6.82 -24.23
CA ASP A 135 0.43 8.18 -24.78
C ASP A 135 -0.11 9.34 -23.96
N TYR A 136 0.83 10.10 -23.38
CA TYR A 136 0.81 11.57 -23.21
C TYR A 136 -0.49 12.20 -22.68
N SER A 137 -1.24 11.48 -21.85
CA SER A 137 -2.41 12.01 -21.15
C SER A 137 -1.98 12.97 -20.03
N ALA A 138 -2.92 13.79 -19.53
CA ALA A 138 -2.65 14.66 -18.38
C ALA A 138 -2.11 13.89 -17.16
N ALA A 139 -2.51 12.63 -16.98
CA ALA A 139 -1.99 11.76 -15.93
C ALA A 139 -0.51 11.41 -16.13
N SER A 140 -0.07 11.15 -17.37
CA SER A 140 1.36 10.89 -17.65
C SER A 140 2.23 12.11 -17.34
N PHE A 141 1.74 13.33 -17.63
CA PHE A 141 2.46 14.55 -17.28
C PHE A 141 2.57 14.71 -15.76
N GLN A 142 1.50 14.42 -15.03
CA GLN A 142 1.48 14.49 -13.57
C GLN A 142 2.31 13.40 -12.89
N ALA A 143 2.36 12.21 -13.47
CA ALA A 143 3.26 11.15 -13.04
C ALA A 143 4.72 11.58 -13.15
N ASN A 144 5.08 12.22 -14.27
CA ASN A 144 6.41 12.76 -14.49
C ASN A 144 6.69 13.91 -13.50
N GLU A 145 5.73 14.82 -13.28
CA GLU A 145 5.87 15.86 -12.24
C GLU A 145 6.08 15.27 -10.84
N LEU A 146 5.36 14.20 -10.48
CA LEU A 146 5.56 13.54 -9.20
C LEU A 146 6.95 12.86 -9.10
N GLN A 147 7.40 12.20 -10.17
CA GLN A 147 8.76 11.61 -10.23
C GLN A 147 9.85 12.69 -10.06
N LEU A 148 9.68 13.84 -10.70
CA LEU A 148 10.58 15.00 -10.56
C LEU A 148 10.58 15.53 -9.11
N ALA A 149 9.39 15.62 -8.48
CA ALA A 149 9.24 16.04 -7.08
C ALA A 149 9.90 15.08 -6.09
N ILE A 150 9.79 13.78 -6.36
CA ILE A 150 10.50 12.76 -5.58
C ILE A 150 12.01 12.96 -5.69
N TRP A 151 12.56 13.14 -6.90
CA TRP A 151 14.00 13.36 -7.07
C TRP A 151 14.49 14.66 -6.44
N GLU A 152 13.79 15.77 -6.65
CA GLU A 152 14.15 17.04 -6.02
C GLU A 152 14.11 16.94 -4.48
N ALA A 153 13.07 16.32 -3.93
CA ALA A 153 12.94 16.07 -2.50
C ALA A 153 14.05 15.15 -1.96
N MET A 154 14.64 14.28 -2.78
CA MET A 154 15.79 13.42 -2.43
C MET A 154 17.15 14.10 -2.63
N GLY A 155 17.15 15.38 -3.03
CA GLY A 155 18.35 16.21 -3.14
C GLY A 155 19.02 16.16 -4.51
N TYR A 156 18.30 15.77 -5.57
CA TYR A 156 18.76 15.99 -6.93
C TYR A 156 18.52 17.44 -7.34
N THR A 157 19.52 18.05 -7.97
CA THR A 157 19.40 19.42 -8.45
C THR A 157 18.63 19.48 -9.78
N PRO A 158 18.00 20.62 -10.09
CA PRO A 158 17.40 20.87 -11.40
C PRO A 158 18.32 20.53 -12.59
N ALA A 159 19.61 20.82 -12.46
CA ALA A 159 20.60 20.57 -13.51
C ALA A 159 20.88 19.07 -13.70
N GLU A 160 20.98 18.29 -12.62
CA GLU A 160 21.15 16.83 -12.68
C GLU A 160 19.92 16.17 -13.30
N ILE A 161 18.73 16.57 -12.85
CA ILE A 161 17.46 16.05 -13.36
C ILE A 161 17.29 16.42 -14.85
N GLY A 162 17.58 17.66 -15.22
CA GLY A 162 17.53 18.12 -16.61
C GLY A 162 18.48 17.39 -17.54
N GLY A 163 19.60 16.87 -17.02
CA GLY A 163 20.59 16.10 -17.77
C GLY A 163 20.10 14.74 -18.25
N VAL A 164 19.17 14.10 -17.52
CA VAL A 164 18.62 12.77 -17.86
C VAL A 164 17.28 12.83 -18.60
N ASN A 165 16.53 13.93 -18.48
CA ASN A 165 15.12 14.02 -18.90
C ASN A 165 14.84 14.73 -20.24
N GLY A 166 15.85 15.05 -21.04
CA GLY A 166 15.63 15.51 -22.42
C GLY A 166 14.79 16.80 -22.60
N GLY A 167 14.64 17.64 -21.56
CA GLY A 167 14.04 18.97 -21.66
C GLY A 167 12.63 19.17 -21.09
N TRP A 168 12.03 18.22 -20.38
CA TRP A 168 10.69 18.39 -19.76
C TRP A 168 10.69 19.18 -18.45
N TYR A 169 11.86 19.40 -17.87
CA TYR A 169 12.04 20.07 -16.58
C TYR A 169 11.50 21.50 -16.56
N ASP A 170 11.52 22.22 -17.69
CA ASP A 170 11.15 23.65 -17.73
C ASP A 170 9.67 23.92 -17.43
N THR A 171 8.84 22.87 -17.37
CA THR A 171 7.37 22.96 -17.14
C THR A 171 6.92 22.67 -15.70
N TYR A 172 7.85 22.37 -14.79
CA TYR A 172 7.61 21.65 -13.53
C TYR A 172 7.38 22.55 -12.29
N ASP A 173 7.67 23.85 -12.35
CA ASP A 173 7.84 24.73 -11.17
C ASP A 173 6.55 25.03 -10.35
N GLY A 174 5.34 24.76 -10.88
CA GLY A 174 4.09 25.23 -10.27
C GLY A 174 3.49 24.35 -9.17
N LYS A 175 3.67 23.03 -9.22
CA LYS A 175 2.91 22.08 -8.37
C LYS A 175 3.62 21.68 -7.10
N VAL A 176 4.94 21.62 -7.13
CA VAL A 176 5.80 21.23 -6.00
C VAL A 176 5.55 22.12 -4.78
N ALA A 177 5.43 23.44 -5.01
CA ALA A 177 5.15 24.41 -3.94
C ALA A 177 3.81 24.15 -3.21
N GLY A 178 2.80 23.65 -3.93
CA GLY A 178 1.51 23.27 -3.34
C GLY A 178 1.65 22.06 -2.42
N TRP A 179 2.31 21.00 -2.91
CA TRP A 179 2.56 19.78 -2.13
C TRP A 179 3.48 20.01 -0.94
N GLU A 180 4.50 20.88 -1.06
CA GLU A 180 5.36 21.24 0.06
C GLU A 180 4.59 21.97 1.17
N THR A 181 3.63 22.83 0.80
CA THR A 181 2.73 23.48 1.75
C THR A 181 1.86 22.44 2.49
N GLU A 182 1.30 21.46 1.78
CA GLU A 182 0.52 20.38 2.36
C GLU A 182 1.35 19.48 3.29
N PHE A 183 2.55 19.10 2.87
CA PHE A 183 3.50 18.37 3.68
C PHE A 183 3.82 19.11 4.99
N ASN A 184 4.15 20.40 4.91
CA ASN A 184 4.46 21.21 6.09
C ASN A 184 3.26 21.32 7.04
N ASN A 185 2.04 21.38 6.51
CA ASN A 185 0.82 21.34 7.32
C ASN A 185 0.66 19.98 8.03
N ASP A 186 0.87 18.87 7.33
CA ASP A 186 0.77 17.53 7.90
C ASP A 186 1.82 17.30 9.00
N VAL A 187 3.06 17.76 8.79
CA VAL A 187 4.12 17.70 9.81
C VAL A 187 3.76 18.57 11.01
N THR A 188 3.30 19.81 10.79
CA THR A 188 2.94 20.75 11.86
C THR A 188 1.77 20.23 12.71
N ASN A 189 0.80 19.58 12.06
CA ASN A 189 -0.36 19.00 12.72
C ASN A 189 -0.07 17.61 13.33
N GLY A 190 1.14 17.07 13.20
CA GLY A 190 1.51 15.75 13.70
C GLY A 190 0.86 14.59 12.95
N VAL A 191 0.37 14.82 11.73
CA VAL A 191 -0.20 13.80 10.84
C VAL A 191 0.91 12.98 10.19
N TRP A 192 2.08 13.58 9.95
CA TRP A 192 3.23 12.93 9.33
C TRP A 192 4.51 13.15 10.13
N SER A 193 5.38 12.13 10.17
CA SER A 193 6.72 12.23 10.77
C SER A 193 7.67 11.20 10.15
N GLY A 194 8.95 11.55 9.99
CA GLY A 194 9.95 10.64 9.43
C GLY A 194 9.61 10.24 7.99
N THR A 195 9.85 8.98 7.62
CA THR A 195 9.50 8.43 6.30
C THR A 195 8.16 7.67 6.30
N GLY A 196 7.42 7.68 7.42
CA GLY A 196 6.23 6.84 7.57
C GLY A 196 6.55 5.36 7.32
N ASP A 197 5.68 4.69 6.58
CA ASP A 197 5.87 3.30 6.12
C ASP A 197 6.51 3.23 4.72
N VAL A 198 7.18 4.29 4.25
CA VAL A 198 7.82 4.30 2.93
C VAL A 198 9.31 4.00 3.05
N TYR A 199 9.79 3.17 2.13
CA TYR A 199 11.15 2.65 2.11
C TYR A 199 11.70 2.58 0.68
N VAL A 200 13.01 2.32 0.60
CA VAL A 200 13.68 1.97 -0.64
C VAL A 200 13.78 0.45 -0.75
N LEU A 201 13.39 -0.08 -1.90
CA LEU A 201 13.51 -1.47 -2.31
C LEU A 201 14.74 -1.59 -3.22
N ASN A 202 15.79 -2.24 -2.72
CA ASN A 202 17.02 -2.42 -3.49
C ASN A 202 16.88 -3.64 -4.39
N LEU A 203 17.24 -3.49 -5.67
CA LEU A 203 17.06 -4.53 -6.68
C LEU A 203 18.40 -5.00 -7.26
N LEU A 204 18.47 -6.29 -7.60
CA LEU A 204 19.55 -6.89 -8.36
C LEU A 204 19.02 -7.37 -9.71
N SER A 205 19.79 -7.13 -10.75
CA SER A 205 19.61 -7.71 -12.08
C SER A 205 20.57 -8.88 -12.32
N LYS A 206 20.25 -9.70 -13.33
CA LYS A 206 21.09 -10.84 -13.73
C LYS A 206 22.36 -10.37 -14.44
N ASP A 207 23.49 -10.96 -14.08
CA ASP A 207 24.75 -10.81 -14.81
C ASP A 207 24.81 -11.68 -16.08
N GLY A 208 25.96 -11.65 -16.77
CA GLY A 208 26.18 -12.46 -17.97
C GLY A 208 26.14 -13.98 -17.76
N ASN A 209 26.18 -14.46 -16.51
CA ASN A 209 26.03 -15.87 -16.15
C ASN A 209 24.60 -16.20 -15.69
N GLY A 210 23.71 -15.22 -15.60
CA GLY A 210 22.34 -15.37 -15.12
C GLY A 210 22.20 -15.31 -13.60
N GLU A 211 23.25 -14.93 -12.87
CA GLU A 211 23.20 -14.75 -11.41
C GLU A 211 22.77 -13.34 -11.05
N TYR A 212 21.94 -13.18 -10.01
CA TYR A 212 21.53 -11.85 -9.52
C TYR A 212 22.66 -11.21 -8.71
N SER A 213 23.47 -10.38 -9.36
CA SER A 213 24.71 -9.83 -8.78
C SER A 213 25.01 -8.39 -9.19
N ILE A 214 24.21 -7.79 -10.08
CA ILE A 214 24.40 -6.42 -10.57
C ILE A 214 23.33 -5.53 -9.94
N ASP A 215 23.75 -4.49 -9.22
CA ASP A 215 22.84 -3.47 -8.70
C ASP A 215 21.97 -2.90 -9.83
N ALA A 216 20.66 -2.85 -9.59
CA ALA A 216 19.67 -2.34 -10.50
C ALA A 216 18.92 -1.17 -9.86
N GLN A 217 18.10 -0.49 -10.65
CA GLN A 217 17.42 0.72 -10.22
C GLN A 217 16.53 0.47 -9.00
N ASP A 218 16.90 1.13 -7.91
CA ASP A 218 16.18 1.07 -6.64
C ASP A 218 14.79 1.72 -6.80
N GLN A 219 13.86 1.26 -5.96
CA GLN A 219 12.43 1.57 -6.08
C GLN A 219 11.84 2.11 -4.77
N LEU A 220 10.86 3.01 -4.85
CA LEU A 220 10.06 3.35 -3.67
C LEU A 220 9.00 2.27 -3.43
N ILE A 221 8.92 1.80 -2.19
CA ILE A 221 7.87 0.89 -1.75
C ILE A 221 7.28 1.37 -0.44
N ARG A 222 5.97 1.19 -0.27
CA ARG A 222 5.34 1.32 1.03
C ARG A 222 5.35 -0.07 1.63
N HIS A 223 5.94 -0.20 2.82
CA HIS A 223 5.85 -1.45 3.55
C HIS A 223 4.39 -1.82 3.62
N PRO A 224 3.99 -3.00 3.11
CA PRO A 224 2.63 -3.47 3.28
C PRO A 224 2.51 -3.61 4.79
N SER A 225 1.91 -2.60 5.44
CA SER A 225 1.81 -2.49 6.89
C SER A 225 1.51 -3.88 7.35
N MET A 226 2.40 -4.51 8.13
CA MET A 226 2.28 -5.92 8.48
C MET A 226 0.87 -6.07 9.02
N GLN A 227 -0.07 -6.51 8.17
CA GLN A 227 -1.42 -6.76 8.58
C GLN A 227 -1.16 -7.96 9.44
N ALA A 228 -1.01 -7.71 10.75
CA ALA A 228 -0.41 -8.65 11.66
C ALA A 228 -1.18 -9.93 11.44
N VAL A 229 -0.56 -10.88 10.71
CA VAL A 229 -1.22 -12.12 10.38
C VAL A 229 -1.52 -12.65 11.75
N PRO A 230 -2.81 -12.79 12.14
CA PRO A 230 -3.14 -13.13 13.50
C PRO A 230 -2.33 -14.37 13.81
N GLU A 231 -1.36 -14.27 14.74
CA GLU A 231 -0.42 -15.36 14.99
C GLU A 231 -1.27 -16.63 15.18
N ALA A 232 -0.86 -17.79 14.67
CA ALA A 232 -1.72 -18.98 14.68
C ALA A 232 -2.34 -19.29 16.07
N GLY A 233 -1.68 -18.86 17.15
CA GLY A 233 -2.22 -18.88 18.52
C GLY A 233 -3.46 -18.01 18.75
N SER A 234 -3.56 -16.84 18.13
CA SER A 234 -4.75 -15.97 18.20
C SER A 234 -5.96 -16.58 17.48
N VAL A 235 -5.76 -17.33 16.38
CA VAL A 235 -6.81 -18.09 15.70
C VAL A 235 -7.34 -19.23 16.60
N LEU A 236 -6.46 -19.90 17.33
CA LEU A 236 -6.85 -20.94 18.31
C LEU A 236 -7.68 -20.37 19.48
N VAL A 237 -7.36 -19.16 19.96
CA VAL A 237 -8.16 -18.50 21.00
C VAL A 237 -9.58 -18.24 20.51
N TRP A 238 -9.75 -17.69 19.30
CA TRP A 238 -11.08 -17.44 18.73
C TRP A 238 -11.87 -18.73 18.49
N LEU A 239 -11.22 -19.81 18.04
CA LEU A 239 -11.85 -21.13 17.89
C LEU A 239 -12.26 -21.73 19.24
N SER A 240 -11.48 -21.53 20.31
CA SER A 240 -11.83 -22.03 21.65
C SER A 240 -13.02 -21.30 22.26
N VAL A 241 -13.14 -19.99 22.04
CA VAL A 241 -14.29 -19.18 22.47
C VAL A 241 -15.54 -19.55 21.69
N ALA A 242 -15.44 -19.71 20.37
CA ALA A 242 -16.55 -20.16 19.54
C ALA A 242 -16.99 -21.60 19.86
N GLY A 243 -16.04 -22.51 20.09
CA GLY A 243 -16.29 -23.88 20.49
C GLY A 243 -16.95 -24.00 21.87
N GLY A 244 -16.57 -23.14 22.83
CA GLY A 244 -17.19 -23.07 24.15
C GLY A 244 -18.67 -22.67 24.09
N CYS A 245 -19.04 -21.76 23.20
CA CYS A 245 -20.44 -21.38 22.97
C CYS A 245 -21.30 -22.53 22.41
N ILE A 246 -20.71 -23.40 21.57
CA ILE A 246 -21.42 -24.58 21.03
C ILE A 246 -21.61 -25.65 22.12
N ALA A 247 -20.64 -25.84 23.01
CA ALA A 247 -20.74 -26.82 24.09
C ALA A 247 -21.77 -26.42 25.17
N LEU A 248 -21.91 -25.12 25.46
CA LEU A 248 -22.91 -24.62 26.43
C LEU A 248 -24.35 -24.73 25.94
N ALA A 249 -24.59 -24.71 24.62
CA ALA A 249 -25.94 -24.87 24.05
C ALA A 249 -26.48 -26.30 24.16
N PHE A 250 -25.61 -27.31 24.27
CA PHE A 250 -26.02 -28.73 24.31
C PHE A 250 -26.32 -29.27 25.72
N GLN A 251 -25.95 -28.56 26.79
CA GLN A 251 -26.05 -29.08 28.17
C GLN A 251 -27.37 -28.75 28.89
N THR A 252 -28.27 -27.98 28.29
CA THR A 252 -29.52 -27.52 28.94
C THR A 252 -30.76 -28.39 28.66
N SER A 253 -30.66 -29.47 27.90
CA SER A 253 -31.81 -30.37 27.62
C SER A 253 -31.65 -31.75 28.27
N ARG A 254 -31.84 -31.86 29.59
CA ARG A 254 -32.17 -33.14 30.24
C ARG A 254 -32.81 -32.94 31.63
N LYS A 255 -34.10 -32.61 31.66
CA LYS A 255 -35.02 -33.02 32.74
C LYS A 255 -36.47 -33.05 32.24
N SER A 256 -36.89 -34.24 31.79
CA SER A 256 -38.10 -34.99 32.19
C SER A 256 -38.35 -36.10 31.18
#